data_AF-A0A3C0C689-F1
#
_entry.id   AF-A0A3C0C689-F1
#
_cell.length_a   1.000
_cell.length_b   1.000
_cell.length_c   1.000
_cell.angle_alpha   90.00
_cell.angle_beta   90.00
_cell.angle_gamma   90.00
#
_symmetry.space_group_name_H-M   'P 1'
#
loop_
_entity.id
_entity.type
_entity.pdbx_description
1 polymer ?
#
loop_
_entity_poly.entity_id
_entity_poly.type
_entity_poly.pdbx_seq_one_letter_code
_entity_poly.pdbx_strand_id
1 'polypeptide(L)'
;MRKASHLIGILGLNEMVEAVTGSQLHESEHAEQLGKAVIQYMDLKCQQLSERLGLKIVLEQTPAESTALRFAKLDLRSYPDV
;
A
#
# COMPACT_ATOMS: atom_id res chain seq x y z
N MET A 1 -25.50 -9.20 13.81
CA MET A 1 -24.37 -9.18 12.86
C MET A 1 -23.83 -7.76 12.76
N ARG A 2 -22.56 -7.50 13.15
CA ARG A 2 -21.94 -6.18 12.96
C ARG A 2 -21.64 -5.99 11.47
N LYS A 3 -22.26 -4.98 10.83
CA LYS A 3 -22.15 -4.67 9.38
C LYS A 3 -20.91 -3.82 9.02
N ALA A 4 -20.04 -3.51 9.97
CA ALA A 4 -18.89 -2.64 9.75
C ALA A 4 -17.75 -3.38 9.03
N SER A 5 -17.16 -2.73 8.02
CA SER A 5 -15.88 -3.14 7.42
C SER A 5 -14.78 -2.24 7.99
N HIS A 6 -13.62 -2.82 8.27
CA HIS A 6 -12.44 -2.10 8.75
C HIS A 6 -11.43 -2.08 7.61
N LEU A 7 -10.86 -0.91 7.34
CA LEU A 7 -10.09 -0.69 6.13
C LEU A 7 -8.62 -0.55 6.50
N ILE A 8 -7.76 -1.28 5.81
CA ILE A 8 -6.33 -1.04 5.80
C ILE A 8 -6.04 -0.27 4.52
N GLY A 9 -5.72 1.01 4.66
CA GLY A 9 -5.45 1.90 3.55
C GLY A 9 -4.07 1.68 2.95
N ILE A 10 -3.98 1.69 1.62
CA ILE A 10 -2.73 1.74 0.86
C ILE A 10 -2.70 2.95 -0.08
N LEU A 11 -1.52 3.52 -0.25
CA LEU A 11 -1.19 4.59 -1.19
C LEU A 11 0.31 4.51 -1.53
N GLY A 12 0.75 5.19 -2.60
CA GLY A 12 2.18 5.30 -2.93
C GLY A 12 2.81 4.02 -3.49
N LEU A 13 2.03 3.12 -4.10
CA LEU A 13 2.56 1.84 -4.61
C LEU A 13 3.60 2.06 -5.72
N ASN A 14 3.34 3.00 -6.63
CA ASN A 14 4.23 3.26 -7.75
C ASN A 14 5.57 3.84 -7.27
N GLU A 15 5.50 4.83 -6.37
CA GLU A 15 6.66 5.47 -5.75
C GLU A 15 7.47 4.47 -4.93
N MET A 16 6.80 3.57 -4.20
CA MET A 16 7.48 2.49 -3.46
C MET A 16 8.23 1.55 -4.41
N VAL A 17 7.61 1.13 -5.51
CA VAL A 17 8.26 0.26 -6.50
C VAL A 17 9.41 0.98 -7.19
N GLU A 18 9.24 2.25 -7.54
CA GLU A 18 10.30 3.07 -8.13
C GLU A 18 11.49 3.22 -7.18
N ALA A 19 11.25 3.50 -5.90
CA ALA A 19 12.30 3.61 -4.89
C ALA A 19 13.06 2.28 -4.67
N VAL A 20 12.39 1.13 -4.83
CA VAL A 20 13.01 -0.20 -4.64
C VAL A 20 13.74 -0.68 -5.90
N THR A 21 13.19 -0.41 -7.08
CA THR A 21 13.64 -1.03 -8.35
C THR A 21 14.32 -0.07 -9.30
N GLY A 22 14.19 1.24 -9.08
CA GLY A 22 14.60 2.27 -10.04
C GLY A 22 13.71 2.37 -11.27
N SER A 23 12.51 1.76 -11.27
CA SER A 23 11.56 1.81 -12.37
C SER A 23 10.12 1.89 -11.85
N GLN A 24 9.30 2.68 -12.52
CA GLN A 24 7.87 2.75 -12.23
C GLN A 24 7.16 1.46 -12.67
N LEU A 25 5.95 1.24 -12.15
CA LEU A 25 5.16 0.03 -12.40
C LEU A 25 4.98 -0.29 -13.89
N HIS A 26 4.92 0.74 -14.73
CA HIS A 26 4.67 0.60 -16.17
C HIS A 26 5.94 0.56 -17.02
N GLU A 27 7.11 0.76 -16.42
CA GLU A 27 8.39 0.84 -17.13
C GLU A 27 9.12 -0.50 -17.22
N SER A 28 8.81 -1.44 -16.32
CA SER A 28 9.47 -2.74 -16.24
C SER A 28 8.52 -3.83 -15.76
N GLU A 29 8.59 -5.00 -16.39
CA GLU A 29 7.86 -6.19 -15.94
C GLU A 29 8.25 -6.57 -14.50
N HIS A 30 9.51 -6.38 -14.12
CA HIS A 30 9.98 -6.65 -12.76
C HIS A 30 9.31 -5.72 -11.73
N ALA A 31 9.20 -4.42 -12.05
CA ALA A 31 8.54 -3.43 -11.22
C ALA A 31 7.04 -3.76 -11.06
N GLU A 32 6.37 -4.10 -12.17
CA GLU A 32 4.96 -4.52 -12.15
C GLU A 32 4.74 -5.78 -11.27
N GLN A 33 5.60 -6.80 -11.43
CA GLN A 33 5.53 -8.04 -10.66
C GLN A 33 5.74 -7.80 -9.17
N LEU A 34 6.70 -6.93 -8.79
CA LEU A 34 6.91 -6.55 -7.40
C LEU A 34 5.67 -5.85 -6.83
N GLY A 35 5.12 -4.87 -7.55
CA GLY A 35 3.90 -4.16 -7.14
C GLY A 35 2.73 -5.10 -6.88
N LYS A 36 2.49 -6.05 -7.80
CA LYS A 36 1.46 -7.09 -7.64
C LYS A 36 1.72 -7.97 -6.42
N ALA A 37 2.95 -8.42 -6.23
CA ALA A 37 3.33 -9.28 -5.10
C ALA A 37 3.08 -8.59 -3.75
N VAL A 38 3.39 -7.29 -3.63
CA VAL A 38 3.11 -6.50 -2.42
C VAL A 38 1.61 -6.42 -2.14
N ILE A 39 0.80 -6.09 -3.14
CA ILE A 39 -0.67 -6.02 -2.97
C ILE A 39 -1.26 -7.37 -2.57
N GLN A 40 -0.86 -8.46 -3.24
CA GLN A 40 -1.32 -9.81 -2.93
C GLN A 40 -0.94 -10.23 -1.51
N TYR A 41 0.28 -9.92 -1.08
CA TYR A 41 0.73 -10.21 0.28
C TYR A 41 -0.09 -9.44 1.32
N MET A 42 -0.33 -8.14 1.08
CA MET A 42 -1.10 -7.30 1.99
C MET A 42 -2.57 -7.74 2.09
N ASP A 43 -3.17 -8.15 0.98
CA ASP A 43 -4.54 -8.70 0.97
C ASP A 43 -4.61 -10.01 1.77
N LEU A 44 -3.66 -10.92 1.55
CA LEU A 44 -3.55 -12.16 2.34
C LEU A 44 -3.41 -11.86 3.84
N LYS A 45 -2.68 -10.81 4.22
CA LYS A 45 -2.59 -10.39 5.63
C LYS A 45 -3.91 -9.84 6.17
N CYS A 46 -4.67 -9.09 5.37
CA CYS A 46 -6.01 -8.64 5.75
C CYS A 46 -6.96 -9.82 5.98
N GLN A 47 -6.89 -10.85 5.13
CA GLN A 47 -7.67 -12.09 5.28
C GLN A 47 -7.30 -12.84 6.56
N GLN A 48 -6.00 -13.08 6.81
CA GLN A 48 -5.50 -13.73 8.03
C GLN A 48 -5.92 -12.97 9.30
N LEU A 49 -5.86 -11.64 9.27
CA LEU A 49 -6.31 -10.80 10.38
C LEU A 49 -7.82 -10.87 10.57
N SER A 50 -8.59 -10.91 9.48
CA SER A 50 -10.04 -11.04 9.52
C SER A 50 -10.47 -12.33 10.21
N GLU A 51 -9.85 -13.45 9.84
CA GLU A 51 -10.09 -14.76 10.44
C GLU A 51 -9.73 -14.77 11.93
N ARG A 52 -8.53 -14.28 12.27
CA ARG A 52 -8.03 -14.27 13.64
C ARG A 52 -8.89 -13.42 14.59
N LEU A 53 -9.42 -12.29 14.10
CA LEU A 53 -10.14 -11.32 14.93
C LEU A 53 -11.67 -11.44 14.83
N GLY A 54 -12.19 -12.22 13.88
CA GLY A 54 -13.63 -12.27 13.58
C GLY A 54 -14.19 -10.94 13.08
N LEU A 55 -13.35 -10.12 12.44
CA LEU A 55 -13.70 -8.80 11.90
C LEU A 55 -13.58 -8.82 10.38
N LYS A 56 -14.44 -8.10 9.65
CA LYS A 56 -14.23 -7.87 8.22
C LYS A 56 -13.17 -6.79 8.04
N ILE A 57 -11.96 -7.17 7.63
CA ILE A 57 -10.85 -6.27 7.31
C ILE A 57 -10.57 -6.35 5.80
N VAL A 58 -10.47 -5.21 5.13
CA VAL A 58 -10.30 -5.12 3.67
C VAL A 58 -9.14 -4.19 3.35
N LEU A 59 -8.30 -4.59 2.39
CA LEU A 59 -7.28 -3.72 1.82
C LEU A 59 -7.95 -2.74 0.83
N GLU A 60 -7.70 -1.45 0.96
CA GLU A 60 -8.31 -0.43 0.12
C GLU A 60 -7.30 0.62 -0.32
N GLN A 61 -7.33 1.00 -1.60
CA GLN A 61 -6.64 2.20 -2.05
C GLN A 61 -7.43 3.43 -1.62
N THR A 62 -6.90 4.19 -0.66
CA THR A 62 -7.60 5.36 -0.10
C THR A 62 -7.49 6.56 -1.04
N PRO A 63 -8.46 7.49 -1.04
CA PRO A 63 -8.33 8.78 -1.75
C PRO A 63 -7.10 9.59 -1.31
N ALA A 64 -6.71 9.45 -0.04
CA ALA A 64 -5.49 10.00 0.54
C ALA A 64 -5.25 11.51 0.30
N GLU A 65 -6.29 12.32 0.12
CA GLU A 65 -6.17 13.71 -0.36
C GLU A 65 -5.23 14.57 0.50
N SER A 66 -5.25 14.38 1.82
CA SER A 66 -4.34 15.05 2.76
C SER A 66 -3.13 14.19 3.16
N THR A 67 -3.30 12.87 3.21
CA THR A 67 -2.27 11.93 3.68
C THR A 67 -1.13 11.80 2.68
N ALA A 68 -1.41 11.75 1.37
CA ALA A 68 -0.38 11.57 0.34
C ALA A 68 0.68 12.67 0.40
N LEU A 69 0.26 13.94 0.42
CA LEU A 69 1.18 15.08 0.54
C LEU A 69 1.92 15.09 1.88
N ARG A 70 1.24 14.73 2.97
CA ARG A 70 1.86 14.70 4.30
C ARG A 70 2.96 13.63 4.37
N PHE A 71 2.73 12.44 3.83
CA PHE A 71 3.73 11.37 3.80
C PHE A 71 4.93 11.77 2.95
N ALA A 72 4.71 12.25 1.72
CA ALA A 72 5.80 12.72 0.86
C ALA A 72 6.68 13.79 1.54
N LYS A 73 6.09 14.73 2.29
CA LYS A 73 6.85 15.73 3.06
C LYS A 73 7.67 15.15 4.21
N LEU A 74 7.14 14.13 4.89
CA LEU A 74 7.83 13.46 5.99
C LEU A 74 8.96 12.58 5.47
N ASP A 75 8.73 11.90 4.34
CA ASP A 75 9.73 11.08 3.66
C ASP A 75 10.86 11.98 3.16
N LEU A 76 10.58 13.07 2.46
CA LEU A 76 11.60 14.04 2.01
C LEU A 76 12.42 14.62 3.17
N ARG A 77 11.80 14.85 4.34
CA ARG A 77 12.54 15.32 5.53
C ARG A 77 13.51 14.25 6.06
N SER A 78 13.14 12.99 5.98
CA SER A 78 13.89 11.88 6.58
C SER A 78 14.88 11.25 5.60
N TYR A 79 14.58 11.31 4.31
CA TYR A 79 15.28 10.71 3.19
C TYR A 79 15.32 11.72 2.03
N PRO A 80 16.14 12.79 2.13
CA PRO A 80 16.14 13.88 1.15
C PRO A 80 16.72 13.50 -0.22
N ASP A 81 17.44 12.38 -0.29
CA ASP A 81 18.16 11.90 -1.47
C ASP A 81 17.43 10.77 -2.21
N VAL A 82 16.23 10.39 -1.73
CA VAL A 82 15.33 9.43 -2.40
C VAL A 82 14.46 10.17 -3.41
#